data_AF-A0A966R8Q9-F1
#
_entry.id   AF-A0A966R8Q9-F1
#
_cell.length_a   1.000
_cell.length_b   1.000
_cell.length_c   1.000
_cell.angle_alpha   90.00
_cell.angle_beta   90.00
_cell.angle_gamma   90.00
#
_symmetry.space_group_name_H-M   'P 1'
#
loop_
_entity.id
_entity.type
_entity.pdbx_description
1 polymer ?
#
loop_
_entity_poly.entity_id
_entity_poly.type
_entity_poly.pdbx_seq_one_letter_code
_entity_poly.pdbx_strand_id
1 'polypeptide(L)'
;MADSAATTHTADSAEATTTTISSKSCLGCGVVKPLSAFSNNKRYRKGKESRCKDCHRERNKKNAEGNRKAQLKWRAKNPDYYREYNKTEQRKAYAKAYYAEHKEENRLRSQKYRELYPKRYRERRQQHNEKNRDRVNAYHRQWKKVKRQNDVEYVLKENMSRRIRTELNAALRTGVKKDQRTVAMIGTTMTQLKCYLEGRFEIGMSWANYVVPCCSWTLTCPLQSALCWHYRNLSPLWAAHNQRKKDKVDERRRLYYTTYMKTVLFGL
;
A
#
# COMPACT_ATOMS: atom_id res chain seq x y z
N MET A 1 24.15 -86.03 -83.25
CA MET A 1 23.95 -85.30 -81.98
C MET A 1 25.05 -84.26 -81.87
N ALA A 2 24.73 -83.00 -82.15
CA ALA A 2 25.48 -81.81 -81.72
C ALA A 2 24.68 -80.59 -82.19
N ASP A 3 23.94 -80.00 -81.24
CA ASP A 3 23.11 -78.81 -81.40
C ASP A 3 23.93 -77.52 -81.33
N SER A 4 23.52 -76.54 -82.15
CA SER A 4 24.03 -75.16 -82.17
C SER A 4 23.54 -74.37 -80.96
N ALA A 5 24.47 -73.70 -80.26
CA ALA A 5 24.20 -72.80 -79.15
C ALA A 5 23.91 -71.38 -79.63
N ALA A 6 22.76 -70.82 -79.22
CA ALA A 6 22.35 -69.45 -79.44
C ALA A 6 22.91 -68.51 -78.36
N THR A 7 23.48 -67.38 -78.79
CA THR A 7 24.07 -66.34 -77.94
C THR A 7 22.99 -65.36 -77.46
N THR A 8 22.83 -65.20 -76.15
CA THR A 8 21.94 -64.20 -75.53
C THR A 8 22.72 -62.93 -75.16
N HIS A 9 22.25 -61.78 -75.65
CA HIS A 9 22.70 -60.46 -75.23
C HIS A 9 22.03 -60.07 -73.90
N THR A 10 22.82 -59.80 -72.87
CA THR A 10 22.36 -59.16 -71.62
C THR A 10 22.45 -57.64 -71.75
N ALA A 11 21.32 -56.97 -71.55
CA ALA A 11 21.22 -55.52 -71.50
C ALA A 11 21.61 -55.00 -70.12
N ASP A 12 22.60 -54.11 -70.10
CA ASP A 12 23.11 -53.43 -68.91
C ASP A 12 22.11 -52.35 -68.46
N SER A 13 21.59 -52.49 -67.23
CA SER A 13 20.62 -51.56 -66.62
C SER A 13 21.28 -50.88 -65.43
N ALA A 14 21.80 -49.68 -65.64
CA ALA A 14 22.41 -48.86 -64.60
C ALA A 14 21.35 -48.38 -63.58
N GLU A 15 21.39 -48.95 -62.38
CA GLU A 15 20.53 -48.62 -61.25
C GLU A 15 20.97 -47.27 -60.63
N ALA A 16 20.14 -46.23 -60.77
CA ALA A 16 20.38 -44.92 -60.20
C ALA A 16 20.24 -44.97 -58.66
N THR A 17 21.36 -45.14 -57.97
CA THR A 17 21.46 -45.07 -56.51
C THR A 17 21.04 -43.68 -56.01
N THR A 18 19.85 -43.60 -55.42
CA THR A 18 19.37 -42.39 -54.73
C THR A 18 20.13 -42.24 -53.42
N THR A 19 21.27 -41.55 -53.44
CA THR A 19 22.05 -41.23 -52.25
C THR A 19 21.20 -40.39 -51.29
N THR A 20 20.72 -41.01 -50.21
CA THR A 20 19.99 -40.34 -49.13
C THR A 20 20.97 -39.42 -48.38
N ILE A 21 20.96 -38.14 -48.74
CA ILE A 21 21.82 -37.13 -48.09
C ILE A 21 21.36 -36.95 -46.63
N SER A 22 22.07 -37.55 -45.68
CA SER A 22 21.75 -37.51 -44.24
C SER A 22 22.36 -36.29 -43.51
N SER A 23 23.31 -35.60 -44.14
CA SER A 23 24.04 -34.46 -43.56
C SER A 23 24.33 -33.37 -44.60
N LYS A 24 24.63 -32.15 -44.13
CA LYS A 24 25.06 -31.03 -44.98
C LYS A 24 25.99 -30.07 -44.23
N SER A 25 26.84 -29.35 -44.96
CA SER A 25 27.63 -28.25 -44.39
C SER A 25 26.75 -27.03 -44.11
N CYS A 26 26.99 -26.41 -42.96
CA CYS A 26 26.35 -25.16 -42.55
C CYS A 26 27.08 -23.95 -43.17
N LEU A 27 26.38 -23.12 -43.94
CA LEU A 27 26.95 -21.87 -44.49
C LEU A 27 27.28 -20.79 -43.45
N GLY A 28 26.93 -21.00 -42.19
CA GLY A 28 27.22 -20.07 -41.09
C GLY A 28 28.51 -20.39 -40.35
N CYS A 29 28.78 -21.68 -40.10
CA CYS A 29 29.94 -22.12 -39.30
C CYS A 29 30.85 -23.10 -40.02
N GLY A 30 30.57 -23.46 -41.28
CA GLY A 30 31.36 -24.41 -42.09
C GLY A 30 31.21 -25.88 -41.73
N VAL A 31 30.77 -26.20 -40.50
CA VAL A 31 30.69 -27.57 -39.98
C VAL A 31 29.62 -28.40 -40.70
N VAL A 32 29.97 -29.64 -41.08
CA VAL A 32 29.04 -30.66 -41.57
C VAL A 32 28.20 -31.18 -40.41
N LYS A 33 26.88 -31.05 -40.51
CA LYS A 33 25.93 -31.44 -39.47
C LYS A 33 24.80 -32.29 -40.06
N PRO A 34 24.13 -33.15 -39.26
CA PRO A 34 22.96 -33.90 -39.73
C PRO A 34 21.82 -32.96 -40.14
N LEU A 35 20.95 -33.38 -41.07
CA LEU A 35 19.82 -32.57 -41.53
C LEU A 35 18.84 -32.15 -40.41
N SER A 36 18.84 -32.85 -39.27
CA SER A 36 18.07 -32.51 -38.07
C SER A 36 18.54 -31.21 -37.39
N ALA A 37 19.82 -30.85 -37.56
CA ALA A 37 20.41 -29.61 -37.06
C ALA A 37 19.99 -28.37 -37.88
N PHE A 38 19.25 -28.56 -38.96
CA PHE A 38 18.74 -27.49 -39.83
C PHE A 38 17.22 -27.44 -39.76
N SER A 39 16.67 -26.22 -39.72
CA SER A 39 15.22 -26.01 -39.76
C SER A 39 14.67 -26.33 -41.15
N ASN A 40 13.41 -26.75 -41.21
CA ASN A 40 12.73 -26.99 -42.48
C ASN A 40 12.44 -25.65 -43.17
N ASN A 41 12.70 -25.58 -44.47
CA ASN A 41 12.37 -24.42 -45.30
C ASN A 41 11.94 -24.90 -46.69
N LYS A 42 10.64 -24.72 -46.99
CA LYS A 42 9.99 -25.18 -48.22
C LYS A 42 10.50 -24.48 -49.49
N ARG A 43 11.22 -23.35 -49.35
CA ARG A 43 11.76 -22.60 -50.49
C ARG A 43 12.99 -23.25 -51.13
N TYR A 44 13.69 -24.13 -50.41
CA TYR A 44 14.88 -24.80 -50.95
C TYR A 44 14.54 -26.19 -51.48
N ARG A 45 15.18 -26.59 -52.59
CA ARG A 45 15.01 -27.92 -53.22
C ARG A 45 15.16 -29.10 -52.25
N LYS A 46 16.02 -28.98 -51.24
CA LYS A 46 16.27 -30.02 -50.21
C LYS A 46 15.43 -29.84 -48.93
N GLY A 47 14.49 -28.89 -48.89
CA GLY A 47 13.57 -28.66 -47.78
C GLY A 47 14.22 -28.19 -46.46
N LYS A 48 15.53 -27.85 -46.46
CA LYS A 48 16.31 -27.52 -45.26
C LYS A 48 17.05 -26.20 -45.44
N GLU A 49 17.07 -25.42 -44.36
CA GLU A 49 17.78 -24.15 -44.30
C GLU A 49 19.28 -24.29 -44.58
N SER A 50 19.89 -23.20 -45.05
CA SER A 50 21.31 -23.14 -45.39
C SER A 50 22.25 -23.08 -44.17
N ARG A 51 21.76 -22.54 -43.05
CA ARG A 51 22.49 -22.45 -41.78
C ARG A 51 21.85 -23.34 -40.71
N CYS A 52 22.67 -23.86 -39.80
CA CYS A 52 22.19 -24.68 -38.70
C CYS A 52 21.43 -23.84 -37.65
N LYS A 53 20.60 -24.51 -36.85
CA LYS A 53 19.80 -23.92 -35.76
C LYS A 53 20.66 -23.09 -34.79
N ASP A 54 21.90 -23.51 -34.51
CA ASP A 54 22.81 -22.79 -33.61
C ASP A 54 23.23 -21.43 -34.20
N CYS A 55 23.60 -21.40 -35.49
CA CYS A 55 23.92 -20.17 -36.20
C CYS A 55 22.72 -19.22 -36.26
N HIS A 56 21.51 -19.75 -36.43
CA HIS A 56 20.29 -18.94 -36.34
C HIS A 56 20.06 -18.40 -34.93
N ARG A 57 20.25 -19.21 -33.89
CA ARG A 57 20.12 -18.79 -32.49
C ARG A 57 21.08 -17.66 -32.16
N GLU A 58 22.35 -17.80 -32.55
CA GLU A 58 23.38 -16.79 -32.30
C GLU A 58 23.09 -15.49 -33.05
N ARG A 59 22.74 -15.57 -34.34
CA ARG A 59 22.31 -14.41 -35.11
C ARG A 59 21.10 -13.72 -34.48
N ASN A 60 20.08 -14.49 -34.09
CA ASN A 60 18.87 -13.94 -33.48
C ASN A 60 19.18 -13.27 -32.13
N LYS A 61 20.11 -13.83 -31.34
CA LYS A 61 20.59 -13.22 -30.09
C LYS A 61 21.27 -11.87 -30.35
N LYS A 62 22.19 -11.81 -31.33
CA LYS A 62 22.85 -10.56 -31.74
C LYS A 62 21.85 -9.51 -32.24
N ASN A 63 20.88 -9.92 -33.06
CA ASN A 63 19.82 -9.03 -33.53
C ASN A 63 18.95 -8.51 -32.38
N ALA A 64 18.59 -9.37 -31.43
CA ALA A 64 17.83 -8.97 -30.24
C ALA A 64 18.60 -7.95 -29.39
N GLU A 65 19.91 -8.15 -29.21
CA GLU A 65 20.77 -7.20 -28.51
C GLU A 65 20.87 -5.86 -29.25
N GLY A 66 21.07 -5.88 -30.57
CA GLY A 66 21.08 -4.70 -31.42
C GLY A 66 19.76 -3.92 -31.34
N ASN A 67 18.63 -4.62 -31.46
CA ASN A 67 17.29 -4.04 -31.34
C ASN A 67 17.06 -3.44 -29.95
N ARG A 68 17.51 -4.11 -28.88
CA ARG A 68 17.42 -3.57 -27.52
C ARG A 68 18.23 -2.28 -27.38
N LYS A 69 19.47 -2.24 -27.90
CA LYS A 69 20.30 -1.03 -27.88
C LYS A 69 19.65 0.11 -28.68
N ALA A 70 19.11 -0.18 -29.86
CA ALA A 70 18.39 0.79 -30.68
C ALA A 70 17.15 1.33 -29.95
N GLN A 71 16.36 0.45 -29.32
CA GLN A 71 15.18 0.83 -28.56
C GLN A 71 15.54 1.70 -27.34
N LEU A 72 16.61 1.40 -26.61
CA LEU A 72 17.08 2.21 -25.50
C LEU A 72 17.51 3.62 -25.96
N LYS A 73 18.25 3.70 -27.07
CA LYS A 73 18.63 4.99 -27.68
C LYS A 73 17.39 5.78 -28.10
N TRP A 74 16.41 5.13 -28.73
CA TRP A 74 15.17 5.78 -29.13
C TRP A 74 14.37 6.28 -27.93
N ARG A 75 14.25 5.47 -26.86
CA ARG A 75 13.61 5.85 -25.59
C ARG A 75 14.24 7.07 -24.95
N ALA A 76 15.58 7.11 -24.90
CA ALA A 76 16.32 8.24 -24.34
C ALA A 76 16.08 9.53 -25.15
N LYS A 77 15.96 9.43 -26.48
CA LYS A 77 15.68 10.57 -27.36
C LYS A 77 14.21 11.00 -27.38
N ASN A 78 13.29 10.14 -26.97
CA ASN A 78 11.84 10.40 -27.06
C ASN A 78 11.13 10.23 -25.70
N PRO A 79 11.54 10.95 -24.65
CA PRO A 79 10.92 10.83 -23.32
C PRO A 79 9.45 11.30 -23.33
N ASP A 80 9.12 12.30 -24.15
CA ASP A 80 7.78 12.87 -24.22
C ASP A 80 6.77 11.94 -24.84
N TYR A 81 7.17 11.18 -25.86
CA TYR A 81 6.34 10.13 -26.44
C TYR A 81 5.82 9.17 -25.37
N TYR A 82 6.70 8.67 -24.49
CA TYR A 82 6.29 7.77 -23.42
C TYR A 82 5.50 8.47 -22.32
N ARG A 83 5.81 9.73 -22.00
CA ARG A 83 5.01 10.52 -21.06
C ARG A 83 3.57 10.63 -21.54
N GLU A 84 3.36 10.89 -22.83
CA GLU A 84 2.03 11.03 -23.41
C GLU A 84 1.34 9.68 -23.61
N TYR A 85 2.06 8.70 -24.17
CA TYR A 85 1.56 7.34 -24.33
C TYR A 85 1.09 6.72 -23.00
N ASN A 86 1.80 6.96 -21.90
CA ASN A 86 1.41 6.48 -20.57
C ASN A 86 0.16 7.18 -20.00
N LYS A 87 -0.25 8.33 -20.53
CA LYS A 87 -1.49 9.00 -20.16
C LYS A 87 -2.71 8.48 -20.92
N THR A 88 -2.52 7.72 -22.00
CA THR A 88 -3.63 7.15 -22.77
C THR A 88 -4.49 6.24 -21.88
N GLU A 89 -5.80 6.28 -22.08
CA GLU A 89 -6.73 5.48 -21.28
C GLU A 89 -6.51 3.98 -21.46
N GLN A 90 -6.19 3.55 -22.67
CA GLN A 90 -5.80 2.16 -22.96
C GLN A 90 -4.63 1.71 -22.08
N ARG A 91 -3.58 2.55 -21.98
CA ARG A 91 -2.40 2.22 -21.19
C ARG A 91 -2.68 2.24 -19.68
N LYS A 92 -3.50 3.19 -19.21
CA LYS A 92 -3.95 3.24 -17.81
C LYS A 92 -4.79 2.02 -17.44
N ALA A 93 -5.75 1.64 -18.28
CA ALA A 93 -6.61 0.48 -18.09
C ALA A 93 -5.79 -0.82 -18.04
N TYR A 94 -4.87 -1.00 -18.99
CA TYR A 94 -3.94 -2.14 -18.97
C TYR A 94 -3.11 -2.15 -17.68
N ALA A 95 -2.50 -1.02 -17.30
CA ALA A 95 -1.68 -0.96 -16.11
C ALA A 95 -2.49 -1.30 -14.85
N LYS A 96 -3.72 -0.80 -14.75
CA LYS A 96 -4.65 -1.11 -13.65
C LYS A 96 -4.97 -2.60 -13.59
N ALA A 97 -5.33 -3.22 -14.72
CA ALA A 97 -5.62 -4.65 -14.81
C ALA A 97 -4.39 -5.48 -14.39
N TYR A 98 -3.22 -5.16 -14.92
CA TYR A 98 -1.95 -5.81 -14.56
C TYR A 98 -1.65 -5.71 -13.05
N TYR A 99 -1.79 -4.52 -12.45
CA TYR A 99 -1.55 -4.37 -11.01
C TYR A 99 -2.57 -5.12 -10.15
N ALA A 100 -3.81 -5.26 -10.62
CA ALA A 100 -4.84 -6.01 -9.93
C ALA A 100 -4.56 -7.52 -9.97
N GLU A 101 -4.23 -8.06 -11.14
CA GLU A 101 -3.86 -9.46 -11.34
C GLU A 101 -2.60 -9.84 -10.55
N HIS A 102 -1.56 -9.01 -10.66
CA HIS A 102 -0.28 -9.24 -9.98
C HIS A 102 -0.22 -8.63 -8.57
N LYS A 103 -1.37 -8.31 -7.95
CA LYS A 103 -1.40 -7.64 -6.64
C LYS A 103 -0.58 -8.40 -5.60
N GLU A 104 -0.73 -9.72 -5.58
CA GLU A 104 -0.12 -10.54 -4.54
C GLU A 104 1.36 -10.80 -4.77
N GLU A 105 1.74 -11.06 -6.02
CA GLU A 105 3.15 -11.15 -6.44
C GLU A 105 3.90 -9.84 -6.14
N ASN A 106 3.28 -8.69 -6.42
CA ASN A 106 3.85 -7.37 -6.12
C ASN A 106 4.02 -7.16 -4.61
N ARG A 107 3.09 -7.65 -3.78
CA ARG A 107 3.19 -7.60 -2.31
C ARG A 107 4.38 -8.43 -1.83
N LEU A 108 4.47 -9.69 -2.26
CA LEU A 108 5.55 -10.61 -1.90
C LEU A 108 6.92 -10.09 -2.36
N ARG A 109 7.02 -9.57 -3.59
CA ARG A 109 8.24 -8.93 -4.11
C ARG A 109 8.65 -7.73 -3.25
N SER A 110 7.68 -6.91 -2.85
CA SER A 110 7.93 -5.76 -1.99
C SER A 110 8.37 -6.16 -0.59
N GLN A 111 7.81 -7.24 -0.03
CA GLN A 111 8.21 -7.80 1.24
C GLN A 111 9.65 -8.31 1.20
N LYS A 112 9.97 -9.17 0.22
CA LYS A 112 11.32 -9.69 0.00
C LYS A 112 12.35 -8.58 -0.15
N TYR A 113 12.00 -7.49 -0.85
CA TYR A 113 12.88 -6.34 -0.97
C TYR A 113 13.16 -5.64 0.37
N ARG A 114 12.15 -5.50 1.24
CA ARG A 114 12.31 -4.90 2.58
C ARG A 114 13.21 -5.77 3.47
N GLU A 115 13.09 -7.09 3.35
CA GLU A 115 13.89 -8.07 4.10
C GLU A 115 15.35 -8.10 3.62
N LEU A 116 15.58 -8.10 2.30
CA LEU A 116 16.93 -8.10 1.73
C LEU A 116 17.68 -6.77 1.92
N TYR A 117 16.96 -5.63 1.94
CA TYR A 117 17.57 -4.30 1.97
C TYR A 117 16.95 -3.36 3.02
N PRO A 118 16.97 -3.72 4.31
CA PRO A 118 16.26 -2.98 5.35
C PRO A 118 16.79 -1.55 5.53
N LYS A 119 18.12 -1.36 5.49
CA LYS A 119 18.75 -0.04 5.61
C LYS A 119 18.35 0.90 4.47
N ARG A 120 18.52 0.45 3.21
CA ARG A 120 18.16 1.22 2.01
C ARG A 120 16.67 1.55 1.96
N TYR A 121 15.81 0.64 2.43
CA TYR A 121 14.37 0.89 2.53
C TYR A 121 14.06 2.00 3.55
N ARG A 122 14.68 1.96 4.73
CA ARG A 122 14.51 3.00 5.77
C ARG A 122 14.98 4.36 5.30
N GLU A 123 16.17 4.45 4.72
CA GLU A 123 16.74 5.69 4.19
C GLU A 123 15.85 6.31 3.10
N ARG A 124 15.38 5.51 2.14
CA ARG A 124 14.46 5.98 1.10
C ARG A 124 13.15 6.49 1.69
N ARG A 125 12.60 5.78 2.68
CA ARG A 125 11.37 6.18 3.37
C ARG A 125 11.56 7.50 4.12
N GLN A 126 12.70 7.67 4.77
CA GLN A 126 13.06 8.91 5.46
C GLN A 126 13.14 10.08 4.47
N GLN A 127 13.91 9.94 3.39
CA GLN A 127 14.03 10.97 2.35
C GLN A 127 12.67 11.36 1.76
N HIS A 128 11.81 10.37 1.50
CA HIS A 128 10.45 10.63 1.02
C HIS A 128 9.62 11.42 2.05
N ASN A 129 9.71 11.05 3.33
CA ASN A 129 8.99 11.74 4.41
C ASN A 129 9.50 13.18 4.59
N GLU A 130 10.81 13.40 4.54
CA GLU A 130 11.43 14.73 4.66
C GLU A 130 11.01 15.63 3.51
N LYS A 131 11.12 15.16 2.26
CA LYS A 131 10.72 15.93 1.07
C LYS A 131 9.24 16.29 1.05
N ASN A 132 8.39 15.45 1.62
CA ASN A 132 6.95 15.67 1.66
C ASN A 132 6.45 16.25 2.99
N ARG A 133 7.33 16.48 3.97
CA ARG A 133 6.95 16.85 5.34
C ARG A 133 6.09 18.10 5.35
N ASP A 134 6.54 19.15 4.69
CA ASP A 134 5.89 20.45 4.74
C ASP A 134 4.57 20.45 3.96
N ARG A 135 4.52 19.74 2.83
CA ARG A 135 3.30 19.52 2.06
C ARG A 135 2.24 18.77 2.87
N VAL A 136 2.61 17.65 3.49
CA VAL A 136 1.70 16.84 4.31
C VAL A 136 1.22 17.63 5.53
N ASN A 137 2.13 18.35 6.19
CA ASN A 137 1.77 19.21 7.32
C ASN A 137 0.84 20.35 6.91
N ALA A 138 1.08 21.00 5.78
CA ALA A 138 0.20 22.05 5.25
C ALA A 138 -1.21 21.51 4.94
N TYR A 139 -1.27 20.36 4.27
CA TYR A 139 -2.52 19.66 4.01
C TYR A 139 -3.26 19.30 5.31
N HIS A 140 -2.56 18.71 6.29
CA HIS A 140 -3.15 18.39 7.59
C HIS A 140 -3.64 19.62 8.35
N ARG A 141 -2.93 20.75 8.28
CA ARG A 141 -3.38 22.02 8.88
C ARG A 141 -4.69 22.50 8.26
N GLN A 142 -4.78 22.49 6.93
CA GLN A 142 -5.99 22.88 6.20
C GLN A 142 -7.16 21.93 6.48
N TRP A 143 -6.93 20.62 6.35
CA TRP A 143 -7.92 19.59 6.66
C TRP A 143 -8.45 19.74 8.08
N LYS A 144 -7.56 19.96 9.06
CA LYS A 144 -7.94 20.15 10.46
C LYS A 144 -8.76 21.43 10.67
N LYS A 145 -8.41 22.54 9.99
CA LYS A 145 -9.19 23.78 10.04
C LYS A 145 -10.62 23.53 9.57
N VAL A 146 -10.79 22.90 8.41
CA VAL A 146 -12.11 22.56 7.84
C VAL A 146 -12.87 21.60 8.74
N LYS A 147 -12.20 20.54 9.25
CA LYS A 147 -12.83 19.59 10.17
C LYS A 147 -13.31 20.24 11.46
N ARG A 148 -12.53 21.15 12.06
CA ARG A 148 -12.97 21.85 13.27
C ARG A 148 -14.14 22.81 13.04
N GLN A 149 -14.31 23.31 11.82
CA GLN A 149 -15.46 24.17 11.47
C GLN A 149 -16.74 23.37 11.28
N ASN A 150 -16.64 22.18 10.67
CA ASN A 150 -17.80 21.43 10.20
C ASN A 150 -18.18 20.22 11.06
N ASP A 151 -17.30 19.78 11.97
CA ASP A 151 -17.46 18.53 12.72
C ASP A 151 -17.36 18.78 14.23
N VAL A 152 -18.51 18.99 14.86
CA VAL A 152 -18.63 19.24 16.30
C VAL A 152 -18.11 18.06 17.12
N GLU A 153 -18.37 16.82 16.71
CA GLU A 153 -17.90 15.62 17.41
C GLU A 153 -16.37 15.54 17.40
N TYR A 154 -15.75 15.90 16.27
CA TYR A 154 -14.30 16.02 16.15
C TYR A 154 -13.74 17.06 17.13
N VAL A 155 -14.36 18.26 17.18
CA VAL A 155 -13.94 19.33 18.10
C VAL A 155 -14.04 18.89 19.56
N LEU A 156 -15.18 18.28 19.93
CA LEU A 156 -15.44 17.79 21.27
C LEU A 156 -14.41 16.74 21.69
N LYS A 157 -14.18 15.73 20.83
CA LYS A 157 -13.19 14.69 21.05
C LYS A 157 -11.77 15.26 21.19
N GLU A 158 -11.40 16.22 20.34
CA GLU A 158 -10.07 16.84 20.36
C GLU A 158 -9.85 17.62 21.66
N ASN A 159 -10.80 18.47 22.03
CA ASN A 159 -10.75 19.26 23.25
C ASN A 159 -10.68 18.38 24.50
N MET A 160 -11.54 17.37 24.60
CA MET A 160 -11.54 16.42 25.71
C MET A 160 -10.20 15.66 25.80
N SER A 161 -9.71 15.15 24.67
CA SER A 161 -8.45 14.42 24.64
C SER A 161 -7.25 15.29 25.03
N ARG A 162 -7.24 16.55 24.60
CA ARG A 162 -6.21 17.53 24.96
C ARG A 162 -6.27 17.86 26.45
N ARG A 163 -7.47 18.10 26.99
CA ARG A 163 -7.65 18.41 28.42
C ARG A 163 -7.16 17.27 29.30
N ILE A 164 -7.66 16.05 29.06
CA ILE A 164 -7.25 14.84 29.80
C ILE A 164 -5.72 14.69 29.78
N ARG A 165 -5.09 14.80 28.61
CA ARG A 165 -3.64 14.66 28.49
C ARG A 165 -2.89 15.73 29.29
N THR A 166 -3.33 16.98 29.22
CA THR A 166 -2.68 18.10 29.89
C THR A 166 -2.75 17.91 31.42
N GLU A 167 -3.93 17.59 31.93
CA GLU A 167 -4.15 17.40 33.36
C GLU A 167 -3.47 16.13 33.90
N LEU A 168 -3.51 15.01 33.17
CA LEU A 168 -2.78 13.79 33.59
C LEU A 168 -1.26 14.00 33.58
N ASN A 169 -0.72 14.66 32.56
CA ASN A 169 0.72 14.96 32.52
C ASN A 169 1.14 15.87 33.69
N ALA A 170 0.31 16.87 34.02
CA ALA A 170 0.56 17.79 35.12
C ALA A 170 0.43 17.12 36.50
N ALA A 171 -0.62 16.32 36.70
CA ALA A 171 -0.90 15.64 37.97
C ALA A 171 0.08 14.49 38.25
N LEU A 172 0.50 13.77 37.21
CA LEU A 172 1.33 12.59 37.41
C LEU A 172 2.80 12.95 37.60
N ARG A 173 3.33 14.08 37.09
CA ARG A 173 4.76 14.52 37.17
C ARG A 173 5.84 13.44 36.89
N THR A 174 5.44 12.25 36.43
CA THR A 174 6.26 11.02 36.46
C THR A 174 6.41 10.38 35.08
N GLY A 175 6.05 11.08 34.00
CA GLY A 175 6.13 10.50 32.64
C GLY A 175 5.13 9.37 32.39
N VAL A 176 4.20 9.12 33.32
CA VAL A 176 3.10 8.16 33.14
C VAL A 176 2.21 8.64 31.99
N LYS A 177 2.14 7.83 30.95
CA LYS A 177 1.33 8.11 29.77
C LYS A 177 -0.09 7.64 30.03
N LYS A 178 -1.05 8.38 29.46
CA LYS A 178 -2.44 7.95 29.35
C LYS A 178 -2.50 6.52 28.80
N ASP A 179 -3.06 5.62 29.59
CA ASP A 179 -3.19 4.18 29.36
C ASP A 179 -4.49 3.82 28.62
N GLN A 180 -5.55 4.61 28.82
CA GLN A 180 -6.88 4.37 28.24
C GLN A 180 -7.20 5.28 27.05
N ARG A 181 -8.14 4.87 26.21
CA ARG A 181 -8.68 5.74 25.14
C ARG A 181 -9.60 6.81 25.74
N THR A 182 -9.65 8.01 25.13
CA THR A 182 -10.52 9.12 25.60
C THR A 182 -11.98 8.70 25.75
N VAL A 183 -12.51 7.93 24.79
CA VAL A 183 -13.89 7.45 24.83
C VAL A 183 -14.14 6.53 26.04
N ALA A 184 -13.18 5.68 26.39
CA ALA A 184 -13.29 4.82 27.57
C ALA A 184 -13.32 5.63 28.86
N MET A 185 -12.44 6.62 28.98
CA MET A 185 -12.39 7.51 30.16
C MET A 185 -13.66 8.37 30.32
N ILE A 186 -14.30 8.73 29.20
CA ILE A 186 -15.56 9.50 29.20
C ILE A 186 -16.76 8.60 29.55
N GLY A 187 -16.67 7.29 29.32
CA GLY A 187 -17.73 6.33 29.63
C GLY A 187 -18.90 6.32 28.65
N THR A 188 -18.80 7.01 27.51
CA THR A 188 -19.84 7.03 26.46
C THR A 188 -19.23 7.41 25.10
N THR A 189 -19.98 7.22 24.01
CA THR A 189 -19.53 7.61 22.66
C THR A 189 -19.53 9.13 22.48
N MET A 190 -18.80 9.65 21.49
CA MET A 190 -18.77 11.11 21.25
C MET A 190 -20.13 11.65 20.79
N THR A 191 -20.88 10.86 20.02
CA THR A 191 -22.25 11.16 19.60
C THR A 191 -23.20 11.21 20.80
N GLN A 192 -23.14 10.23 21.70
CA GLN A 192 -23.95 10.24 22.92
C GLN A 192 -23.59 11.39 23.86
N LEU A 193 -22.29 11.68 24.02
CA LEU A 193 -21.83 12.84 24.78
C LEU A 193 -22.35 14.15 24.16
N LYS A 194 -22.33 14.24 22.83
CA LYS A 194 -22.84 15.40 22.10
C LYS A 194 -24.31 15.63 22.47
N CYS A 195 -25.16 14.62 22.30
CA CYS A 195 -26.59 14.71 22.63
C CYS A 195 -26.82 15.04 24.12
N TYR A 196 -26.02 14.45 25.02
CA TYR A 196 -26.10 14.72 26.46
C TYR A 196 -25.82 16.19 26.81
N LEU A 197 -24.84 16.81 26.14
CA LEU A 197 -24.49 18.21 26.36
C LEU A 197 -25.50 19.16 25.71
N GLU A 198 -25.95 18.88 24.47
CA GLU A 198 -26.97 19.68 23.78
C GLU A 198 -28.27 19.74 24.56
N GLY A 199 -28.72 18.63 25.14
CA GLY A 199 -29.91 18.58 26.00
C GLY A 199 -29.80 19.38 27.30
N ARG A 200 -28.64 19.96 27.60
CA ARG A 200 -28.40 20.81 28.78
C ARG A 200 -28.04 22.25 28.42
N PHE A 201 -28.04 22.62 27.14
CA PHE A 201 -27.78 23.98 26.71
C PHE A 201 -28.99 24.87 27.02
N GLU A 202 -28.72 26.02 27.64
CA GLU A 202 -29.69 27.11 27.75
C GLU A 202 -29.69 27.94 26.45
N ILE A 203 -30.72 28.78 26.27
CA ILE A 203 -30.82 29.68 25.12
C ILE A 203 -29.55 30.55 25.04
N GLY A 204 -28.90 30.54 23.87
CA GLY A 204 -27.67 31.27 23.61
C GLY A 204 -26.37 30.51 23.93
N MET A 205 -26.43 29.34 24.57
CA MET A 205 -25.22 28.53 24.80
C MET A 205 -24.69 27.94 23.49
N SER A 206 -23.37 27.75 23.44
CA SER A 206 -22.68 27.11 22.31
C SER A 206 -21.64 26.11 22.80
N TRP A 207 -21.10 25.33 21.86
CA TRP A 207 -20.04 24.35 22.08
C TRP A 207 -18.73 24.90 22.64
N ALA A 208 -18.58 26.23 22.74
CA ALA A 208 -17.47 26.87 23.42
C ALA A 208 -17.54 26.74 24.96
N ASN A 209 -18.71 26.42 25.52
CA ASN A 209 -19.02 26.72 26.93
C ASN A 209 -19.27 25.47 27.80
N TYR A 210 -18.44 24.42 27.72
CA TYR A 210 -18.53 23.27 28.64
C TYR A 210 -17.30 23.15 29.54
N VAL A 211 -17.52 22.71 30.78
CA VAL A 211 -16.49 22.67 31.83
C VAL A 211 -16.38 21.28 32.45
N VAL A 212 -15.13 20.88 32.72
CA VAL A 212 -14.78 19.70 33.54
C VAL A 212 -14.15 20.21 34.85
N PRO A 213 -14.77 20.00 36.01
CA PRO A 213 -14.22 20.46 37.29
C PRO A 213 -13.12 19.50 37.76
N CYS A 214 -11.92 19.64 37.19
CA CYS A 214 -10.79 18.73 37.48
C CYS A 214 -10.19 18.97 38.87
N CYS A 215 -10.25 20.20 39.38
CA CYS A 215 -9.62 20.60 40.64
C CYS A 215 -10.23 19.94 41.89
N SER A 216 -11.45 19.39 41.77
CA SER A 216 -12.13 18.70 42.87
C SER A 216 -11.69 17.22 43.01
N TRP A 217 -10.76 16.74 42.16
CA TRP A 217 -10.39 15.33 42.07
C TRP A 217 -8.88 15.12 42.17
N THR A 218 -8.50 14.03 42.84
CA THR A 218 -7.12 13.54 42.87
C THR A 218 -6.89 12.60 41.68
N LEU A 219 -6.33 13.13 40.59
CA LEU A 219 -6.17 12.39 39.33
C LEU A 219 -5.16 11.23 39.38
N THR A 220 -4.34 11.15 40.44
CA THR A 220 -3.45 10.01 40.71
C THR A 220 -4.22 8.77 41.20
N CYS A 221 -5.43 8.96 41.73
CA CYS A 221 -6.32 7.86 42.10
C CYS A 221 -7.14 7.41 40.86
N PRO A 222 -7.04 6.13 40.42
CA PRO A 222 -7.73 5.65 39.21
C PRO A 222 -9.25 5.88 39.24
N LEU A 223 -9.90 5.66 40.38
CA LEU A 223 -11.35 5.83 40.53
C LEU A 223 -11.76 7.30 40.45
N GLN A 224 -11.03 8.20 41.12
CA GLN A 224 -11.30 9.63 41.06
C GLN A 224 -10.99 10.22 39.68
N SER A 225 -9.95 9.72 39.01
CA SER A 225 -9.65 10.06 37.62
C SER A 225 -10.78 9.63 36.68
N ALA A 226 -11.26 8.38 36.79
CA ALA A 226 -12.38 7.90 35.98
C ALA A 226 -13.65 8.75 36.17
N LEU A 227 -13.98 9.09 37.42
CA LEU A 227 -15.11 9.98 37.72
C LEU A 227 -14.94 11.40 37.20
N CYS A 228 -13.73 11.95 37.29
CA CYS A 228 -13.41 13.29 36.81
C CYS A 228 -13.73 13.41 35.31
N TRP A 229 -13.42 12.38 34.52
CA TRP A 229 -13.57 12.42 33.06
C TRP A 229 -14.91 11.89 32.54
N HIS A 230 -15.68 11.22 33.38
CA HIS A 230 -16.97 10.64 33.01
C HIS A 230 -17.96 11.70 32.50
N TYR A 231 -18.75 11.37 31.48
CA TYR A 231 -19.63 12.33 30.81
C TYR A 231 -20.61 13.04 31.75
N ARG A 232 -21.04 12.35 32.81
CA ARG A 232 -21.97 12.90 33.81
C ARG A 232 -21.34 13.98 34.70
N ASN A 233 -20.01 14.09 34.74
CA ASN A 233 -19.31 15.20 35.40
C ASN A 233 -19.20 16.46 34.50
N LEU A 234 -19.36 16.28 33.19
CA LEU A 234 -19.31 17.38 32.23
C LEU A 234 -20.60 18.20 32.34
N SER A 235 -20.49 19.53 32.28
CA SER A 235 -21.68 20.35 32.10
C SER A 235 -21.39 21.61 31.30
N PRO A 236 -22.39 22.06 30.53
CA PRO A 236 -22.36 23.41 29.97
C PRO A 236 -22.49 24.41 31.11
N LEU A 237 -21.59 25.39 31.14
CA LEU A 237 -21.61 26.50 32.09
C LEU A 237 -21.09 27.75 31.37
N TRP A 238 -21.82 28.86 31.51
CA TRP A 238 -21.31 30.16 31.13
C TRP A 238 -19.99 30.45 31.85
N ALA A 239 -19.03 31.07 31.17
CA ALA A 239 -17.73 31.38 31.75
C ALA A 239 -17.85 32.17 33.06
N ALA A 240 -18.77 33.15 33.11
CA ALA A 240 -19.08 33.91 34.32
C ALA A 240 -19.61 33.03 35.47
N HIS A 241 -20.51 32.08 35.17
CA HIS A 241 -21.02 31.13 36.16
C HIS A 241 -19.92 30.19 36.65
N ASN A 242 -19.02 29.75 35.76
CA ASN A 242 -17.90 28.91 36.12
C ASN A 242 -16.92 29.64 37.07
N GLN A 243 -16.58 30.90 36.78
CA GLN A 243 -15.73 31.71 37.64
C GLN A 243 -16.35 31.91 39.04
N ARG A 244 -17.66 32.19 39.11
CA ARG A 244 -18.40 32.34 40.37
C ARG A 244 -18.46 31.04 41.19
N LYS A 245 -18.59 29.90 40.51
CA LYS A 245 -18.71 28.57 41.13
C LYS A 245 -17.42 28.09 41.80
N LYS A 246 -16.25 28.55 41.33
CA LYS A 246 -14.93 28.06 41.77
C LYS A 246 -14.84 26.52 41.70
N ASP A 247 -14.34 25.86 42.74
CA ASP A 247 -14.15 24.42 42.88
C ASP A 247 -15.36 23.68 43.50
N LYS A 248 -16.47 24.38 43.75
CA LYS A 248 -17.64 23.81 44.42
C LYS A 248 -18.35 22.79 43.54
N VAL A 249 -18.48 21.56 44.04
CA VAL A 249 -19.30 20.50 43.42
C VAL A 249 -20.74 20.60 43.92
N ASP A 250 -21.69 20.67 42.98
CA ASP A 250 -23.14 20.68 43.22
C ASP A 250 -23.62 19.39 43.92
N GLU A 251 -24.63 19.49 44.78
CA GLU A 251 -25.13 18.41 45.62
C GLU A 251 -25.66 17.22 44.81
N ARG A 252 -26.34 17.50 43.69
CA ARG A 252 -26.78 16.45 42.75
C ARG A 252 -25.62 15.64 42.20
N ARG A 253 -24.47 16.29 41.95
CA ARG A 253 -23.26 15.61 41.50
C ARG A 253 -22.61 14.82 42.63
N ARG A 254 -22.56 15.39 43.85
CA ARG A 254 -22.07 14.68 45.04
C ARG A 254 -22.84 13.38 45.25
N LEU A 255 -24.18 13.43 45.19
CA LEU A 255 -25.02 12.24 45.32
C LEU A 255 -24.71 11.21 44.24
N TYR A 256 -24.61 11.64 42.96
CA TYR A 256 -24.23 10.75 41.87
C TYR A 256 -22.87 10.08 42.10
N TYR A 257 -21.85 10.82 42.54
CA TYR A 257 -20.53 10.23 42.82
C TYR A 257 -20.57 9.24 43.97
N THR A 258 -21.30 9.55 45.04
CA THR A 258 -21.47 8.64 46.17
C THR A 258 -22.15 7.35 45.73
N THR A 259 -23.23 7.43 44.93
CA THR A 259 -23.93 6.24 44.41
C THR A 259 -23.05 5.46 43.43
N TYR A 260 -22.33 6.14 42.52
CA TYR A 260 -21.45 5.49 41.55
C TYR A 260 -20.24 4.82 42.20
N MET A 261 -19.61 5.47 43.19
CA MET A 261 -18.55 4.84 43.96
C MET A 261 -19.07 3.65 44.74
N LYS A 262 -20.29 3.73 45.29
CA LYS A 262 -20.90 2.59 45.99
C LYS A 262 -21.16 1.39 45.07
N THR A 263 -21.73 1.63 43.90
CA THR A 263 -21.97 0.60 42.86
C THR A 263 -20.66 -0.01 42.37
N VAL A 264 -19.63 0.80 42.09
CA VAL A 264 -18.35 0.30 41.53
C VAL A 264 -17.47 -0.37 42.59
N LEU A 265 -17.43 0.13 43.83
CA LEU A 265 -16.60 -0.42 44.90
C LEU A 265 -17.26 -1.59 45.64
N PHE A 266 -18.59 -1.58 45.77
CA PHE A 266 -19.33 -2.55 46.58
C PHE A 266 -20.31 -3.42 45.77
N GLY A 267 -20.44 -3.21 44.45
CA GLY A 267 -21.25 -4.07 43.57
C GLY A 267 -22.76 -4.05 43.83
N LEU A 268 -23.24 -3.07 44.60
CA LEU A 268 -24.66 -2.83 44.90
C LEU A 268 -25.35 -2.09 43.76
#